data_AF-A0AAD5TF70-F1
#
_entry.id   AF-A0AAD5TF70-F1
#
_cell.length_a   1.000
_cell.length_b   1.000
_cell.length_c   1.000
_cell.angle_alpha   90.00
_cell.angle_beta   90.00
_cell.angle_gamma   90.00
#
_symmetry.space_group_name_H-M   'P 1'
#
loop_
_entity.id
_entity.type
_entity.pdbx_description
1 polymer ?
#
loop_
_entity_poly.entity_id
_entity_poly.type
_entity_poly.pdbx_seq_one_letter_code
_entity_poly.pdbx_strand_id
1 'polypeptide(L)'
;MTDHPPTPSKKRPQAAAVSASPSESPAAKRSKPATGGTASASHLPSCTDRAACRGCDQGEIEIHISGVDGASGKNALAAMSAADLYRMALEERDQEVLNGSSLSEDKTNGNDDAETKKKEEDADGDREEVDHADPEVRRKAVTRLFEMAIDAFVAQTGLVKETLAERGGAGAGAGADAATTPSASATKTPTSAELASKFMFASCLLDFGSYVPVPAYIERSAEIYAECIEFLESETGRAFQSSWGASAAQFGLGRAQMELLRCRYESEEADDDDDDEEEESDEEVSDKPETFEAKAANKKELEMVRIATTAIAKGLESVKSDKDAYVLQCITAARLFRDYAVLQRNRRGHGNPHASKNFRKSFETAQKYLSSAESQYPNSVSFDTEALAIRGSCLFYMAEHLTAGKGSDDNVATIIKDLTEAETCFRTAIEKAEKSAASGGPKDPHVVQNLHLLGQALLLHSSIDPDETVTVTLFDEAVSCLRKAFELDPDNEEVEEQLEQMGILDEEDNNESEDLGSESEGDMSED
;
A
#
# COMPACT_ATOMS: atom_id res chain seq x y z
N MET A 1 0.51 -56.51 5.83
CA MET A 1 1.72 -55.69 5.97
C MET A 1 2.09 -55.21 4.59
N THR A 2 1.53 -54.08 4.19
CA THR A 2 1.84 -53.41 2.93
C THR A 2 2.77 -52.27 3.29
N ASP A 3 4.04 -52.41 2.95
CA ASP A 3 5.06 -51.37 3.10
C ASP A 3 4.67 -50.18 2.22
N HIS A 4 4.18 -49.11 2.85
CA HIS A 4 4.06 -47.83 2.19
C HIS A 4 5.46 -47.21 2.08
N PRO A 5 5.91 -46.81 0.88
CA PRO A 5 7.17 -46.10 0.73
C PRO A 5 7.11 -44.76 1.49
N PRO A 6 8.23 -44.31 2.07
CA PRO A 6 8.28 -43.05 2.81
C PRO A 6 7.94 -41.89 1.87
N THR A 7 6.97 -41.07 2.27
CA THR A 7 6.65 -39.82 1.58
C THR A 7 7.86 -38.88 1.62
N PRO A 8 8.26 -38.27 0.49
CA PRO A 8 9.36 -37.31 0.48
C PRO A 8 8.98 -36.11 1.35
N SER A 9 9.83 -35.80 2.34
CA SER A 9 9.66 -34.65 3.20
C SER A 9 9.69 -33.38 2.34
N LYS A 10 8.56 -32.67 2.26
CA LYS A 10 8.45 -31.32 1.68
C LYS A 10 9.22 -30.34 2.56
N LYS A 11 10.56 -30.33 2.46
CA LYS A 11 11.36 -29.26 3.04
C LYS A 11 11.06 -28.02 2.21
N ARG A 12 10.33 -27.07 2.81
CA ARG A 12 10.35 -25.66 2.42
C ARG A 12 11.82 -25.33 2.11
N PRO A 13 12.19 -24.84 0.91
CA PRO A 13 13.48 -24.19 0.78
C PRO A 13 13.46 -23.13 1.87
N GLN A 14 14.37 -23.23 2.84
CA GLN A 14 14.54 -22.18 3.81
C GLN A 14 14.82 -20.93 2.97
N ALA A 15 13.78 -20.10 2.72
CA ALA A 15 13.95 -18.69 2.93
C ALA A 15 14.71 -18.62 4.24
N ALA A 16 15.91 -18.05 4.22
CA ALA A 16 16.76 -18.00 5.39
C ALA A 16 15.95 -17.43 6.55
N ALA A 17 15.29 -18.31 7.29
CA ALA A 17 14.72 -18.04 8.58
C ALA A 17 15.95 -18.13 9.46
N VAL A 18 16.66 -17.00 9.49
CA VAL A 18 17.80 -16.74 10.35
C VAL A 18 17.26 -16.85 11.78
N SER A 19 17.23 -18.08 12.29
CA SER A 19 17.28 -18.35 13.74
C SER A 19 18.72 -18.55 14.20
N ALA A 20 19.67 -17.98 13.44
CA ALA A 20 20.92 -17.55 14.03
C ALA A 20 20.64 -16.24 14.79
N SER A 21 21.31 -16.04 15.91
CA SER A 21 21.44 -14.74 16.58
C SER A 21 21.56 -13.61 15.55
N PRO A 22 21.05 -12.38 15.82
CA PRO A 22 21.01 -11.30 14.84
C PRO A 22 22.42 -11.05 14.29
N SER A 23 22.69 -11.63 13.13
CA SER A 23 23.77 -11.20 12.26
C SER A 23 23.26 -9.90 11.68
N GLU A 24 23.86 -8.80 12.07
CA GLU A 24 23.53 -7.47 11.56
C GLU A 24 23.49 -7.53 10.03
N SER A 25 22.29 -7.44 9.44
CA SER A 25 22.16 -7.18 8.01
C SER A 25 22.89 -5.85 7.72
N PRO A 26 23.62 -5.74 6.61
CA PRO A 26 24.30 -4.50 6.25
C PRO A 26 23.27 -3.37 6.20
N ALA A 27 23.47 -2.33 7.01
CA ALA A 27 22.57 -1.19 7.07
C ALA A 27 22.97 -0.17 5.99
N ALA A 28 22.00 0.25 5.18
CA ALA A 28 22.17 1.35 4.25
C ALA A 28 22.11 2.68 5.02
N LYS A 29 23.23 3.40 5.04
CA LYS A 29 23.30 4.78 5.51
C LYS A 29 23.16 5.72 4.32
N ARG A 30 22.35 6.75 4.48
CA ARG A 30 22.18 7.82 3.50
C ARG A 30 23.10 8.96 3.89
N SER A 31 23.76 9.57 2.92
CA SER A 31 24.37 10.89 3.15
C SER A 31 24.13 11.77 1.96
N LYS A 32 23.77 13.02 2.21
CA LYS A 32 23.83 14.06 1.20
C LYS A 32 25.32 14.35 0.97
N PRO A 33 25.80 14.45 -0.28
CA PRO A 33 27.18 14.81 -0.53
C PRO A 33 27.49 16.12 0.19
N ALA A 34 28.55 16.13 1.01
CA ALA A 34 28.99 17.33 1.70
C ALA A 34 29.31 18.39 0.64
N THR A 35 28.57 19.50 0.65
CA THR A 35 28.77 20.68 -0.21
C THR A 35 30.02 21.45 0.21
N GLY A 36 31.16 20.76 0.22
CA GLY A 36 32.47 21.31 0.45
C GLY A 36 33.07 21.88 -0.84
N GLY A 37 32.71 23.12 -1.16
CA GLY A 37 33.49 23.96 -2.09
C GLY A 37 32.92 24.11 -3.49
N THR A 38 32.52 25.36 -3.79
CA THR A 38 32.08 25.91 -5.09
C THR A 38 30.76 25.38 -5.64
N ALA A 39 29.75 26.26 -5.65
CA ALA A 39 28.43 26.09 -6.25
C ALA A 39 28.49 25.52 -7.68
N SER A 40 28.41 24.21 -7.83
CA SER A 40 28.28 23.54 -9.11
C SER A 40 26.84 23.08 -9.33
N ALA A 41 26.07 23.94 -10.00
CA ALA A 41 25.10 23.59 -11.06
C ALA A 41 24.15 22.37 -10.89
N SER A 42 23.59 22.11 -9.70
CA SER A 42 22.63 21.01 -9.49
C SER A 42 21.15 21.42 -9.56
N HIS A 43 20.85 22.67 -9.91
CA HIS A 43 19.47 23.09 -10.22
C HIS A 43 19.12 22.80 -11.67
N LEU A 44 17.86 22.47 -11.93
CA LEU A 44 17.30 22.47 -13.28
C LEU A 44 17.63 23.80 -14.00
N PRO A 45 17.95 23.79 -15.31
CA PRO A 45 18.27 25.00 -16.08
C PRO A 45 17.16 26.07 -16.06
N SER A 46 15.93 25.65 -15.79
CA SER A 46 14.74 26.50 -15.66
C SER A 46 14.57 27.15 -14.28
N CYS A 47 15.33 26.75 -13.26
CA CYS A 47 15.24 27.36 -11.93
C CYS A 47 15.87 28.76 -11.93
N THR A 48 14.99 29.77 -11.84
CA THR A 48 15.36 31.19 -11.76
C THR A 48 15.73 31.64 -10.36
N ASP A 49 15.27 30.93 -9.33
CA ASP A 49 15.55 31.24 -7.92
C ASP A 49 16.53 30.26 -7.28
N ARG A 50 17.78 30.27 -7.76
CA ARG A 50 18.84 29.39 -7.24
C ARG A 50 19.22 29.65 -5.78
N ALA A 51 18.85 30.80 -5.22
CA ALA A 51 19.22 31.17 -3.86
C ALA A 51 18.18 30.69 -2.83
N ALA A 52 16.89 30.60 -3.21
CA ALA A 52 15.83 30.12 -2.33
C ALA A 52 15.23 28.75 -2.73
N CYS A 53 15.46 28.23 -3.95
CA CYS A 53 14.93 26.94 -4.37
C CYS A 53 15.58 25.79 -3.59
N ARG A 54 14.86 25.25 -2.59
CA ARG A 54 15.24 24.01 -1.91
C ARG A 54 14.81 22.74 -2.66
N GLY A 55 13.84 22.83 -3.55
CA GLY A 55 13.15 21.66 -4.14
C GLY A 55 13.67 21.17 -5.49
N CYS A 56 14.49 21.95 -6.20
CA CYS A 56 14.95 21.61 -7.55
C CYS A 56 16.41 21.15 -7.60
N ASP A 57 17.01 20.91 -6.44
CA ASP A 57 18.36 20.37 -6.28
C ASP A 57 18.33 18.87 -6.65
N GLN A 58 18.69 18.54 -7.89
CA GLN A 58 18.80 17.16 -8.39
C GLN A 58 20.08 16.48 -7.86
N GLY A 59 20.41 16.68 -6.58
CA GLY A 59 21.53 16.00 -5.96
C GLY A 59 21.28 14.50 -5.99
N GLU A 60 22.14 13.74 -6.67
CA GLU A 60 22.15 12.28 -6.61
C GLU A 60 22.26 11.86 -5.13
N ILE A 61 21.32 11.04 -4.64
CA ILE A 61 21.43 10.47 -3.30
C ILE A 61 22.49 9.37 -3.34
N GLU A 62 23.59 9.59 -2.65
CA GLU A 62 24.60 8.57 -2.44
C GLU A 62 24.17 7.66 -1.28
N ILE A 63 23.89 6.40 -1.62
CA ILE A 63 23.60 5.35 -0.63
C ILE A 63 24.92 4.71 -0.22
N HIS A 64 25.30 4.84 1.04
CA HIS A 64 26.48 4.19 1.62
C HIS A 64 26.07 2.96 2.40
N ILE A 65 26.52 1.79 1.95
CA ILE A 65 26.26 0.54 2.68
C ILE A 65 27.39 0.32 3.68
N SER A 66 27.05 0.34 4.97
CA SER A 66 27.98 0.02 6.06
C SER A 66 27.80 -1.44 6.49
N GLY A 67 28.89 -2.19 6.63
CA GLY A 67 28.87 -3.52 7.27
C GLY A 67 29.38 -4.71 6.46
N VAL A 68 29.91 -4.52 5.24
CA VAL A 68 30.54 -5.64 4.51
C VAL A 68 32.05 -5.65 4.79
N ASP A 69 32.50 -6.61 5.61
CA ASP A 69 33.87 -6.87 6.07
C ASP A 69 35.00 -6.24 5.22
N GLY A 70 35.36 -5.00 5.54
CA GLY A 70 36.56 -4.33 5.01
C GLY A 70 36.45 -3.69 3.62
N ALA A 71 35.32 -3.79 2.93
CA ALA A 71 35.08 -3.08 1.67
C ALA A 71 34.26 -1.80 1.94
N SER A 72 34.92 -0.64 2.00
CA SER A 72 34.21 0.64 2.12
C SER A 72 33.90 1.25 0.75
N GLY A 73 32.71 1.79 0.57
CA GLY A 73 32.34 2.65 -0.56
C GLY A 73 31.78 1.92 -1.79
N LYS A 74 32.01 2.49 -2.98
CA LYS A 74 31.40 2.06 -4.26
C LYS A 74 31.66 0.58 -4.61
N ASN A 75 32.77 0.02 -4.14
CA ASN A 75 33.12 -1.38 -4.38
C ASN A 75 32.23 -2.38 -3.61
N ALA A 76 31.67 -1.97 -2.46
CA ALA A 76 30.78 -2.84 -1.67
C ALA A 76 29.43 -3.04 -2.37
N LEU A 77 28.84 -1.95 -2.88
CA LEU A 77 27.58 -1.99 -3.63
C LEU A 77 27.68 -2.87 -4.88
N ALA A 78 28.80 -2.80 -5.60
CA ALA A 78 29.03 -3.63 -6.79
C ALA A 78 29.17 -5.14 -6.47
N ALA A 79 29.47 -5.49 -5.22
CA ALA A 79 29.61 -6.87 -4.78
C ALA A 79 28.30 -7.47 -4.24
N MET A 80 27.26 -6.66 -4.02
CA MET A 80 25.99 -7.15 -3.48
C MET A 80 25.19 -7.92 -4.52
N SER A 81 24.50 -8.97 -4.07
CA SER A 81 23.60 -9.69 -4.95
C SER A 81 22.34 -8.86 -5.21
N ALA A 82 21.70 -9.10 -6.37
CA ALA A 82 20.42 -8.47 -6.70
C ALA A 82 19.35 -8.73 -5.62
N ALA A 83 19.36 -9.93 -5.02
CA ALA A 83 18.44 -10.29 -3.95
C ALA A 83 18.70 -9.52 -2.64
N ASP A 84 19.95 -9.19 -2.33
CA ASP A 84 20.27 -8.40 -1.15
C ASP A 84 19.88 -6.93 -1.35
N LEU A 85 20.13 -6.37 -2.55
CA LEU A 85 19.67 -5.03 -2.93
C LEU A 85 18.15 -4.89 -2.84
N TYR A 86 17.42 -5.86 -3.38
CA TYR A 86 15.96 -5.91 -3.30
C TYR A 86 15.48 -6.00 -1.85
N ARG A 87 16.12 -6.83 -1.00
CA ARG A 87 15.76 -6.92 0.42
C ARG A 87 15.96 -5.60 1.15
N MET A 88 17.07 -4.92 0.92
CA MET A 88 17.31 -3.59 1.50
C MET A 88 16.28 -2.56 1.03
N ALA A 89 15.85 -2.63 -0.24
CA ALA A 89 14.78 -1.76 -0.75
C ALA A 89 13.46 -1.98 0.03
N LEU A 90 13.10 -3.23 0.29
CA LEU A 90 11.91 -3.58 1.09
C LEU A 90 12.04 -3.13 2.54
N GLU A 91 13.19 -3.39 3.18
CA GLU A 91 13.44 -2.99 4.57
C GLU A 91 13.37 -1.47 4.74
N GLU A 92 13.94 -0.71 3.80
CA GLU A 92 13.90 0.76 3.83
C GLU A 92 12.50 1.31 3.56
N ARG A 93 11.74 0.70 2.65
CA ARG A 93 10.33 1.03 2.39
C ARG A 93 9.47 0.79 3.64
N ASP A 94 9.63 -0.36 4.29
CA ASP A 94 8.79 -0.72 5.44
C ASP A 94 9.11 0.15 6.67
N GLN A 95 10.31 0.72 6.76
CA GLN A 95 10.66 1.74 7.77
C GLN A 95 9.97 3.10 7.54
N GLU A 96 9.59 3.44 6.30
CA GLU A 96 8.81 4.64 5.97
C GLU A 96 7.46 4.63 6.71
N VAL A 97 6.77 3.51 6.65
CA VAL A 97 5.45 3.31 7.28
C VAL A 97 5.52 3.46 8.81
N LEU A 98 6.59 2.97 9.43
CA LEU A 98 6.75 3.04 10.89
C LEU A 98 7.08 4.44 11.41
N ASN A 99 7.82 5.23 10.63
CA ASN A 99 8.30 6.55 11.06
C ASN A 99 7.34 7.70 10.74
N GLY A 100 6.52 7.56 9.68
CA GLY A 100 5.55 8.61 9.29
C GLY A 100 4.51 8.94 10.36
N SER A 101 4.18 7.99 11.24
CA SER A 101 3.19 8.17 12.31
C SER A 101 3.74 8.89 13.57
N SER A 102 5.05 9.16 13.67
CA SER A 102 5.68 9.64 14.92
C SER A 102 5.96 11.15 14.96
N LEU A 103 5.59 11.93 13.94
CA LEU A 103 6.02 13.32 13.82
C LEU A 103 5.17 14.36 14.58
N SER A 104 4.10 13.96 15.28
CA SER A 104 3.24 14.88 16.04
C SER A 104 3.56 14.99 17.54
N GLU A 105 4.52 14.23 18.09
CA GLU A 105 4.87 14.34 19.51
C GLU A 105 5.78 15.56 19.79
N ASP A 106 5.10 16.69 20.01
CA ASP A 106 5.30 17.64 21.11
C ASP A 106 6.72 18.21 21.33
N LYS A 107 7.10 19.20 20.50
CA LYS A 107 8.15 20.18 20.85
C LYS A 107 7.62 21.38 21.67
N THR A 108 6.45 21.27 22.28
CA THR A 108 5.75 22.37 22.97
C THR A 108 5.76 22.28 24.50
N ASN A 109 6.84 21.76 25.10
CA ASN A 109 7.11 21.94 26.54
C ASN A 109 8.54 22.41 26.81
N GLY A 110 8.85 23.62 26.33
CA GLY A 110 9.92 24.44 26.88
C GLY A 110 9.41 25.21 28.09
N ASN A 111 9.61 24.66 29.29
CA ASN A 111 9.64 25.45 30.51
C ASN A 111 11.12 25.67 30.89
N ASP A 112 11.44 26.93 31.15
CA ASP A 112 12.74 27.47 31.49
C ASP A 112 13.42 26.72 32.64
N ASP A 113 14.70 26.34 32.48
CA ASP A 113 15.77 26.80 33.38
C ASP A 113 17.14 26.12 33.13
N ALA A 114 18.17 26.95 33.29
CA ALA A 114 19.55 26.64 33.68
C ALA A 114 20.59 26.21 32.60
N GLU A 115 21.23 27.24 32.05
CA GLU A 115 22.69 27.41 31.98
C GLU A 115 23.52 26.33 32.72
N THR A 116 24.41 25.61 32.01
CA THR A 116 25.87 25.77 32.14
C THR A 116 26.71 24.82 31.25
N LYS A 117 27.84 25.38 30.79
CA LYS A 117 29.13 24.75 30.43
C LYS A 117 29.36 24.11 29.04
N LYS A 118 29.79 25.03 28.16
CA LYS A 118 30.94 24.99 27.23
C LYS A 118 32.07 23.96 27.48
N LYS A 119 32.55 23.46 26.33
CA LYS A 119 33.93 23.34 25.79
C LYS A 119 34.73 22.04 25.97
N GLU A 120 34.92 21.34 24.86
CA GLU A 120 36.17 20.85 24.21
C GLU A 120 35.74 19.97 23.00
N GLU A 121 35.59 20.50 21.78
CA GLU A 121 36.58 20.51 20.66
C GLU A 121 37.50 19.28 20.57
N ASP A 122 37.30 18.44 19.54
CA ASP A 122 38.34 18.11 18.55
C ASP A 122 37.77 17.35 17.31
N ALA A 123 37.68 18.09 16.20
CA ALA A 123 38.12 17.73 14.84
C ALA A 123 37.81 16.33 14.24
N ASP A 124 36.54 15.94 14.14
CA ASP A 124 36.09 14.98 13.11
C ASP A 124 35.04 15.65 12.22
N GLY A 125 35.30 15.66 10.91
CA GLY A 125 34.63 16.52 9.94
C GLY A 125 33.11 16.40 9.94
N ASP A 126 32.45 17.57 9.87
CA ASP A 126 31.01 17.79 9.74
C ASP A 126 30.42 17.02 8.55
N ARG A 127 30.20 15.72 8.71
CA ARG A 127 29.12 15.03 8.03
C ARG A 127 27.88 15.32 8.86
N GLU A 128 27.13 16.34 8.46
CA GLU A 128 25.74 16.46 8.90
C GLU A 128 25.07 15.12 8.60
N GLU A 129 24.72 14.39 9.65
CA GLU A 129 23.84 13.25 9.56
C GLU A 129 22.53 13.79 8.99
N VAL A 130 22.23 13.44 7.74
CA VAL A 130 21.01 13.90 7.07
C VAL A 130 19.87 13.49 7.95
N ASP A 131 19.08 14.49 8.36
CA ASP A 131 17.91 14.26 9.19
C ASP A 131 17.05 13.17 8.52
N HIS A 132 16.99 12.02 9.17
CA HIS A 132 16.29 10.84 8.68
C HIS A 132 14.77 11.07 8.54
N ALA A 133 14.30 12.25 8.93
CA ALA A 133 12.91 12.67 8.91
C ALA A 133 12.39 13.10 7.53
N ASP A 134 13.22 13.42 6.52
CA ASP A 134 12.69 13.87 5.23
C ASP A 134 12.11 12.69 4.41
N PRO A 135 10.76 12.62 4.23
CA PRO A 135 10.12 11.51 3.52
C PRO A 135 10.51 11.48 2.03
N GLU A 136 10.81 12.62 1.41
CA GLU A 136 11.18 12.67 0.00
C GLU A 136 12.58 12.08 -0.24
N VAL A 137 13.53 12.37 0.65
CA VAL A 137 14.88 11.77 0.60
C VAL A 137 14.81 10.27 0.80
N ARG A 138 13.94 9.79 1.70
CA ARG A 138 13.72 8.36 1.91
C ARG A 138 13.11 7.71 0.67
N ARG A 139 12.05 8.29 0.10
CA ARG A 139 11.40 7.78 -1.10
C ARG A 139 12.40 7.62 -2.25
N LYS A 140 13.21 8.65 -2.52
CA LYS A 140 14.25 8.60 -3.54
C LYS A 140 15.32 7.51 -3.26
N ALA A 141 15.67 7.28 -1.99
CA ALA A 141 16.60 6.21 -1.62
C ALA A 141 16.01 4.81 -1.87
N VAL A 142 14.75 4.58 -1.50
CA VAL A 142 14.01 3.33 -1.79
C VAL A 142 13.95 3.09 -3.31
N THR A 143 13.55 4.11 -4.07
CA THR A 143 13.53 4.07 -5.54
C THR A 143 14.89 3.66 -6.09
N ARG A 144 15.97 4.28 -5.61
CA ARG A 144 17.32 3.99 -6.08
C ARG A 144 17.75 2.55 -5.75
N LEU A 145 17.41 2.02 -4.58
CA LEU A 145 17.70 0.62 -4.22
C LEU A 145 16.99 -0.37 -5.13
N PHE A 146 15.73 -0.10 -5.48
CA PHE A 146 14.99 -0.92 -6.45
C PHE A 146 15.62 -0.89 -7.84
N GLU A 147 15.97 0.28 -8.36
CA GLU A 147 16.65 0.40 -9.65
C GLU A 147 17.95 -0.41 -9.68
N MET A 148 18.76 -0.30 -8.62
CA MET A 148 19.99 -1.07 -8.49
C MET A 148 19.74 -2.58 -8.46
N ALA A 149 18.70 -3.03 -7.75
CA ALA A 149 18.31 -4.43 -7.71
C ALA A 149 17.86 -4.93 -9.08
N ILE A 150 17.07 -4.15 -9.81
CA ILE A 150 16.59 -4.47 -11.16
C ILE A 150 17.78 -4.60 -12.12
N ASP A 151 18.69 -3.61 -12.15
CA ASP A 151 19.86 -3.64 -13.03
C ASP A 151 20.77 -4.84 -12.69
N ALA A 152 20.93 -5.18 -11.41
CA ALA A 152 21.66 -6.37 -10.98
C ALA A 152 20.96 -7.67 -11.42
N PHE A 153 19.63 -7.76 -11.33
CA PHE A 153 18.89 -8.93 -11.83
C PHE A 153 18.99 -9.07 -13.35
N VAL A 154 18.90 -7.98 -14.11
CA VAL A 154 19.09 -7.96 -15.57
C VAL A 154 20.48 -8.51 -15.91
N ALA A 155 21.53 -8.03 -15.24
CA ALA A 155 22.90 -8.50 -15.44
C ALA A 155 23.08 -9.98 -15.09
N GLN A 156 22.43 -10.47 -14.03
CA GLN A 156 22.56 -11.86 -13.56
C GLN A 156 21.75 -12.86 -14.39
N THR A 157 20.55 -12.48 -14.82
CA THR A 157 19.59 -13.39 -15.45
C THR A 157 19.51 -13.24 -16.97
N GLY A 158 19.98 -12.12 -17.52
CA GLY A 158 19.80 -11.75 -18.92
C GLY A 158 18.34 -11.42 -19.28
N LEU A 159 17.45 -11.32 -18.29
CA LEU A 159 16.08 -10.88 -18.51
C LEU A 159 16.05 -9.39 -18.80
N VAL A 160 15.11 -9.00 -19.65
CA VAL A 160 14.93 -7.62 -20.10
C VAL A 160 13.81 -7.00 -19.26
N LYS A 161 14.01 -5.75 -18.81
CA LYS A 161 13.05 -5.02 -17.96
C LYS A 161 11.89 -4.41 -18.75
N GLU A 162 12.08 -4.20 -20.05
CA GLU A 162 11.10 -3.68 -20.99
C GLU A 162 10.01 -4.71 -21.32
N THR A 163 8.76 -4.24 -21.44
CA THR A 163 7.59 -5.06 -21.80
C THR A 163 7.68 -5.56 -23.24
N LEU A 164 6.83 -6.53 -23.60
CA LEU A 164 6.70 -6.95 -25.00
C LEU A 164 6.16 -5.82 -25.90
N ALA A 165 5.29 -4.96 -25.36
CA ALA A 165 4.71 -3.84 -26.09
C ALA A 165 5.76 -2.78 -26.47
N GLU A 166 6.64 -2.42 -25.54
CA GLU A 166 7.73 -1.46 -25.78
C GLU A 166 8.71 -1.95 -26.85
N ARG A 167 9.00 -3.25 -26.87
CA ARG A 167 9.87 -3.86 -27.90
C ARG A 167 9.25 -3.83 -29.30
N GLY A 168 7.92 -3.84 -29.40
CA GLY A 168 7.20 -3.76 -30.68
C GLY A 168 7.09 -2.34 -31.25
N GLY A 169 7.08 -1.31 -30.38
CA GLY A 169 6.86 0.09 -30.77
C GLY A 169 8.08 0.81 -31.32
N ALA A 170 9.28 0.49 -30.86
CA ALA A 170 10.50 1.25 -31.18
C ALA A 170 11.14 0.93 -32.56
N GLY A 171 10.61 -0.03 -33.33
CA GLY A 171 11.41 -0.75 -34.32
C GLY A 171 10.87 -0.93 -35.75
N ALA A 172 9.86 -0.18 -36.20
CA ALA A 172 9.44 -0.27 -37.61
C ALA A 172 10.28 0.61 -38.58
N GLY A 173 11.15 1.49 -38.07
CA GLY A 173 11.69 2.62 -38.84
C GLY A 173 13.20 2.75 -39.03
N ALA A 174 14.08 2.04 -38.30
CA ALA A 174 15.52 2.33 -38.38
C ALA A 174 16.42 1.09 -38.19
N GLY A 175 17.13 0.72 -39.26
CA GLY A 175 18.44 0.04 -39.19
C GLY A 175 18.43 -1.46 -38.91
N ALA A 176 18.40 -2.27 -39.97
CA ALA A 176 18.41 -3.73 -39.94
C ALA A 176 19.76 -4.40 -39.53
N ASP A 177 20.73 -3.69 -38.94
CA ASP A 177 22.13 -4.16 -38.87
C ASP A 177 22.65 -4.58 -37.47
N ALA A 178 21.79 -4.71 -36.46
CA ALA A 178 22.21 -5.23 -35.15
C ALA A 178 21.22 -6.24 -34.56
N ALA A 179 20.76 -7.18 -35.39
CA ALA A 179 20.06 -8.37 -34.93
C ALA A 179 21.05 -9.31 -34.21
N THR A 180 21.32 -9.02 -32.93
CA THR A 180 21.66 -10.09 -31.99
C THR A 180 20.36 -10.84 -31.73
N THR A 181 19.92 -11.61 -32.72
CA THR A 181 18.84 -12.58 -32.55
C THR A 181 19.22 -13.41 -31.33
N PRO A 182 18.37 -13.49 -30.28
CA PRO A 182 18.64 -14.39 -29.17
C PRO A 182 18.81 -15.77 -29.80
N SER A 183 20.06 -16.22 -29.82
CA SER A 183 20.47 -17.49 -30.39
C SER A 183 19.49 -18.53 -29.84
N ALA A 184 18.90 -19.33 -30.74
CA ALA A 184 18.05 -20.47 -30.44
C ALA A 184 18.87 -21.53 -29.67
N SER A 185 19.29 -21.14 -28.47
CA SER A 185 19.99 -21.92 -27.47
C SER A 185 19.01 -22.97 -27.01
N ALA A 186 19.13 -24.13 -27.65
CA ALA A 186 18.61 -25.43 -27.29
C ALA A 186 17.92 -25.46 -25.92
N THR A 187 16.61 -25.66 -25.94
CA THR A 187 15.72 -26.42 -25.00
C THR A 187 16.33 -26.94 -23.69
N LYS A 188 17.14 -26.15 -22.99
CA LYS A 188 17.69 -26.51 -21.70
C LYS A 188 16.62 -26.19 -20.69
N THR A 189 16.08 -27.23 -20.06
CA THR A 189 15.13 -27.08 -18.95
C THR A 189 15.74 -26.14 -17.91
N PRO A 190 15.05 -25.05 -17.54
CA PRO A 190 15.57 -24.13 -16.55
C PRO A 190 15.80 -24.86 -15.23
N THR A 191 16.92 -24.55 -14.60
CA THR A 191 17.28 -25.05 -13.29
C THR A 191 16.40 -24.41 -12.22
N SER A 192 16.30 -25.05 -11.05
CA SER A 192 15.57 -24.48 -9.90
C SER A 192 16.10 -23.10 -9.49
N ALA A 193 17.41 -22.84 -9.66
CA ALA A 193 18.03 -21.57 -9.31
C ALA A 193 17.69 -20.46 -10.33
N GLU A 194 17.66 -20.80 -11.63
CA GLU A 194 17.20 -19.88 -12.67
C GLU A 194 15.73 -19.50 -12.47
N LEU A 195 14.88 -20.47 -12.12
CA LEU A 195 13.47 -20.21 -11.83
C LEU A 195 13.29 -19.35 -10.57
N ALA A 196 14.05 -19.62 -9.49
CA ALA A 196 14.02 -18.79 -8.29
C ALA A 196 14.47 -17.34 -8.58
N SER A 197 15.49 -17.15 -9.42
CA SER A 197 15.97 -15.83 -9.82
C SER A 197 14.92 -15.08 -10.65
N LYS A 198 14.23 -15.78 -11.57
CA LYS A 198 13.08 -15.22 -12.31
C LYS A 198 11.97 -14.75 -11.38
N PHE A 199 11.63 -15.52 -10.35
CA PHE A 199 10.61 -15.12 -9.38
C PHE A 199 11.02 -13.88 -8.59
N MET A 200 12.24 -13.83 -8.07
CA MET A 200 12.71 -12.66 -7.34
C MET A 200 12.76 -11.42 -8.22
N PHE A 201 13.16 -11.56 -9.49
CA PHE A 201 13.13 -10.45 -10.43
C PHE A 201 11.71 -9.95 -10.71
N ALA A 202 10.75 -10.87 -10.94
CA ALA A 202 9.35 -10.50 -11.12
C ALA A 202 8.77 -9.81 -9.88
N SER A 203 9.07 -10.32 -8.67
CA SER A 203 8.64 -9.69 -7.42
C SER A 203 9.25 -8.29 -7.24
N CYS A 204 10.53 -8.13 -7.58
CA CYS A 204 11.21 -6.83 -7.53
C CYS A 204 10.57 -5.81 -8.49
N LEU A 205 10.24 -6.23 -9.71
CA LEU A 205 9.53 -5.37 -10.68
C LEU A 205 8.13 -5.00 -10.19
N LEU A 206 7.40 -5.96 -9.63
CA LEU A 206 6.06 -5.74 -9.09
C LEU A 206 6.10 -4.78 -7.91
N ASP A 207 6.96 -5.01 -6.91
CA ASP A 207 7.07 -4.15 -5.75
C ASP A 207 7.55 -2.75 -6.11
N PHE A 208 8.49 -2.63 -7.04
CA PHE A 208 8.95 -1.33 -7.49
C PHE A 208 7.85 -0.58 -8.26
N GLY A 209 7.19 -1.26 -9.20
CA GLY A 209 6.10 -0.69 -9.99
C GLY A 209 4.86 -0.34 -9.16
N SER A 210 4.64 -1.00 -8.03
CA SER A 210 3.59 -0.64 -7.06
C SER A 210 3.99 0.52 -6.14
N TYR A 211 5.29 0.65 -5.82
CA TYR A 211 5.81 1.72 -4.96
C TYR A 211 5.98 3.05 -5.71
N VAL A 212 6.53 2.99 -6.92
CA VAL A 212 6.49 4.07 -7.90
C VAL A 212 5.56 3.57 -9.00
N PRO A 213 4.33 4.11 -9.14
CA PRO A 213 3.31 3.65 -10.09
C PRO A 213 3.81 3.66 -11.53
N VAL A 214 4.52 2.61 -11.94
CA VAL A 214 5.08 2.43 -13.29
C VAL A 214 4.43 1.18 -13.89
N PRO A 215 3.31 1.34 -14.63
CA PRO A 215 2.54 0.22 -15.15
C PRO A 215 3.40 -0.76 -15.97
N ALA A 216 4.38 -0.27 -16.72
CA ALA A 216 5.28 -1.11 -17.52
C ALA A 216 6.03 -2.17 -16.69
N TYR A 217 6.49 -1.83 -15.49
CA TYR A 217 7.16 -2.81 -14.62
C TYR A 217 6.18 -3.84 -14.05
N ILE A 218 4.96 -3.42 -13.72
CA ILE A 218 3.91 -4.33 -13.25
C ILE A 218 3.49 -5.27 -14.40
N GLU A 219 3.28 -4.77 -15.60
CA GLU A 219 2.97 -5.56 -16.80
C GLU A 219 4.08 -6.58 -17.06
N ARG A 220 5.35 -6.14 -17.01
CA ARG A 220 6.49 -7.04 -17.20
C ARG A 220 6.55 -8.12 -16.10
N SER A 221 6.24 -7.77 -14.85
CA SER A 221 6.18 -8.76 -13.77
C SER A 221 5.10 -9.82 -14.02
N ALA A 222 3.92 -9.41 -14.51
CA ALA A 222 2.82 -10.30 -14.84
C ALA A 222 3.19 -11.26 -15.99
N GLU A 223 3.86 -10.76 -17.04
CA GLU A 223 4.41 -11.58 -18.13
C GLU A 223 5.36 -12.65 -17.59
N ILE A 224 6.32 -12.27 -16.75
CA ILE A 224 7.31 -13.21 -16.18
C ILE A 224 6.62 -14.26 -15.30
N TYR A 225 5.64 -13.88 -14.48
CA TYR A 225 4.88 -14.87 -13.69
C TYR A 225 4.09 -15.82 -14.58
N ALA A 226 3.47 -15.33 -15.66
CA ALA A 226 2.76 -16.18 -16.63
C ALA A 226 3.72 -17.17 -17.32
N GLU A 227 4.90 -16.72 -17.77
CA GLU A 227 5.95 -17.60 -18.32
C GLU A 227 6.37 -18.69 -17.32
N CYS A 228 6.55 -18.31 -16.05
CA CYS A 228 6.89 -19.27 -14.99
C CYS A 228 5.76 -20.28 -14.74
N ILE A 229 4.49 -19.85 -14.76
CA ILE A 229 3.34 -20.74 -14.61
C ILE A 229 3.25 -21.72 -15.77
N GLU A 230 3.41 -21.25 -17.02
CA GLU A 230 3.42 -22.12 -18.20
C GLU A 230 4.53 -23.16 -18.11
N PHE A 231 5.74 -22.75 -17.69
CA PHE A 231 6.83 -23.69 -17.44
C PHE A 231 6.44 -24.72 -16.37
N LEU A 232 5.89 -24.30 -15.24
CA LEU A 232 5.48 -25.19 -14.14
C LEU A 232 4.35 -26.14 -14.54
N GLU A 233 3.46 -25.74 -15.44
CA GLU A 233 2.37 -26.57 -15.96
C GLU A 233 2.85 -27.57 -17.03
N SER A 234 4.01 -27.34 -17.65
CA SER A 234 4.65 -28.26 -18.60
C SER A 234 5.04 -29.60 -17.97
N GLU A 235 5.20 -30.65 -18.80
CA GLU A 235 5.68 -31.96 -18.34
C GLU A 235 7.00 -31.89 -17.57
N THR A 236 7.91 -31.01 -18.00
CA THR A 236 9.20 -30.80 -17.34
C THR A 236 9.10 -30.02 -16.03
N GLY A 237 8.11 -29.12 -15.92
CA GLY A 237 7.89 -28.29 -14.74
C GLY A 237 7.05 -28.96 -13.66
N ARG A 238 6.32 -30.04 -13.97
CA ARG A 238 5.48 -30.77 -13.00
C ARG A 238 6.22 -31.20 -11.73
N ALA A 239 7.51 -31.51 -11.84
CA ALA A 239 8.35 -31.83 -10.69
C ALA A 239 8.39 -30.69 -9.64
N PHE A 240 8.17 -29.44 -10.07
CA PHE A 240 8.20 -28.23 -9.25
C PHE A 240 6.78 -27.72 -8.87
N GLN A 241 5.69 -28.34 -9.35
CA GLN A 241 4.33 -27.86 -9.05
C GLN A 241 3.95 -27.91 -7.58
N SER A 242 4.52 -28.86 -6.82
CA SER A 242 4.31 -28.94 -5.38
C SER A 242 5.24 -28.05 -4.56
N SER A 243 6.09 -27.27 -5.24
CA SER A 243 7.02 -26.35 -4.58
C SER A 243 6.34 -25.03 -4.24
N TRP A 244 6.89 -24.33 -3.26
CA TRP A 244 6.50 -22.97 -2.91
C TRP A 244 6.59 -22.01 -4.12
N GLY A 245 7.51 -22.28 -5.07
CA GLY A 245 7.65 -21.48 -6.29
C GLY A 245 6.39 -21.49 -7.17
N ALA A 246 5.64 -22.59 -7.20
CA ALA A 246 4.38 -22.63 -7.96
C ALA A 246 3.30 -21.76 -7.32
N SER A 247 3.19 -21.77 -5.99
CA SER A 247 2.31 -20.85 -5.28
C SER A 247 2.73 -19.40 -5.48
N ALA A 248 4.02 -19.10 -5.32
CA ALA A 248 4.57 -17.76 -5.51
C ALA A 248 4.32 -17.21 -6.92
N ALA A 249 4.45 -18.04 -7.96
CA ALA A 249 4.14 -17.64 -9.34
C ALA A 249 2.68 -17.24 -9.52
N GLN A 250 1.77 -18.09 -9.03
CA GLN A 250 0.33 -17.92 -9.15
C GLN A 250 -0.15 -16.70 -8.35
N PHE A 251 0.36 -16.53 -7.13
CA PHE A 251 0.08 -15.35 -6.32
C PHE A 251 0.65 -14.08 -6.91
N GLY A 252 1.90 -14.12 -7.39
CA GLY A 252 2.55 -13.00 -8.04
C GLY A 252 1.78 -12.52 -9.27
N LEU A 253 1.33 -13.45 -10.13
CA LEU A 253 0.47 -13.11 -11.27
C LEU A 253 -0.83 -12.45 -10.80
N GLY A 254 -1.50 -13.03 -9.80
CA GLY A 254 -2.76 -12.47 -9.32
C GLY A 254 -2.60 -11.07 -8.72
N ARG A 255 -1.56 -10.86 -7.91
CA ARG A 255 -1.21 -9.55 -7.36
C ARG A 255 -0.91 -8.54 -8.48
N ALA A 256 -0.07 -8.90 -9.44
CA ALA A 256 0.26 -8.01 -10.56
C ALA A 256 -0.97 -7.57 -11.36
N GLN A 257 -1.95 -8.46 -11.58
CA GLN A 257 -3.20 -8.08 -12.26
C GLN A 257 -4.04 -7.10 -11.44
N MET A 258 -4.08 -7.24 -10.11
CA MET A 258 -4.80 -6.31 -9.23
C MET A 258 -4.09 -4.95 -9.14
N GLU A 259 -2.76 -4.93 -9.13
CA GLU A 259 -1.97 -3.69 -9.16
C GLU A 259 -2.10 -2.95 -10.50
N LEU A 260 -2.19 -3.67 -11.62
CA LEU A 260 -2.50 -3.06 -12.92
C LEU A 260 -3.89 -2.45 -12.98
N LEU A 261 -4.86 -3.03 -12.27
CA LEU A 261 -6.17 -2.40 -12.10
C LEU A 261 -6.01 -1.10 -11.31
N ARG A 262 -5.36 -1.15 -10.16
CA ARG A 262 -5.12 0.04 -9.32
C ARG A 262 -4.46 1.18 -10.11
N CYS A 263 -3.34 0.94 -10.79
CA CYS A 263 -2.65 1.99 -11.54
C CYS A 263 -3.49 2.58 -12.68
N ARG A 264 -4.41 1.81 -13.29
CA ARG A 264 -5.32 2.36 -14.31
C ARG A 264 -6.37 3.28 -13.72
N TYR A 265 -6.84 2.97 -12.52
CA TYR A 265 -7.82 3.80 -11.82
C TYR A 265 -7.16 5.12 -11.40
N GLU A 266 -5.98 5.05 -10.77
CA GLU A 266 -5.20 6.22 -10.38
C GLU A 266 -4.82 7.10 -11.58
N SER A 267 -4.54 6.52 -12.76
CA SER A 267 -4.24 7.31 -13.96
C SER A 267 -5.46 7.99 -14.58
N GLU A 268 -6.64 7.36 -14.47
CA GLU A 268 -7.88 7.94 -15.00
C GLU A 268 -8.38 9.08 -14.11
N GLU A 269 -8.21 9.00 -12.79
CA GLU A 269 -8.55 10.08 -11.85
C GLU A 269 -7.68 11.33 -12.09
N ALA A 270 -6.39 11.16 -12.40
CA ALA A 270 -5.49 12.28 -12.66
C ALA A 270 -5.78 13.05 -13.96
N ASP A 271 -6.51 12.44 -14.91
CA ASP A 271 -6.89 13.11 -16.16
C ASP A 271 -8.21 13.91 -16.00
N ASP A 272 -9.05 13.57 -15.02
CA ASP A 272 -10.36 14.23 -14.80
C ASP A 272 -10.23 15.60 -14.09
N ASP A 273 -9.17 15.82 -13.30
CA ASP A 273 -8.93 17.07 -12.55
C ASP A 273 -8.57 18.29 -13.44
N ASP A 274 -8.24 18.08 -14.72
CA ASP A 274 -7.77 19.13 -15.63
C ASP A 274 -8.90 19.78 -16.49
N ASP A 275 -10.13 19.24 -16.48
CA ASP A 275 -11.24 19.64 -17.38
C ASP A 275 -12.35 20.51 -16.72
N ASP A 276 -12.12 21.02 -15.51
CA ASP A 276 -13.12 21.74 -14.67
C ASP A 276 -13.49 23.18 -15.09
N GLU A 277 -13.29 23.60 -16.35
CA GLU A 277 -13.59 24.98 -16.80
C GLU A 277 -14.80 25.18 -17.73
N GLU A 278 -15.60 24.16 -18.10
CA GLU A 278 -16.76 24.38 -19.00
C GLU A 278 -18.14 24.20 -18.35
N GLU A 279 -18.68 25.35 -17.89
CA GLU A 279 -20.08 25.75 -17.70
C GLU A 279 -21.16 24.65 -17.63
N GLU A 280 -21.76 24.52 -16.43
CA GLU A 280 -23.02 23.83 -16.16
C GLU A 280 -24.13 24.21 -17.15
N SER A 281 -24.28 23.45 -18.24
CA SER A 281 -25.50 23.43 -19.02
C SER A 281 -26.40 22.32 -18.47
N ASP A 282 -27.44 22.75 -17.76
CA ASP A 282 -28.47 22.01 -17.01
C ASP A 282 -29.39 21.13 -17.92
N GLU A 283 -28.85 20.53 -18.99
CA GLU A 283 -29.63 19.79 -19.98
C GLU A 283 -29.57 18.27 -19.77
N GLU A 284 -30.68 17.76 -19.24
CA GLU A 284 -31.24 16.40 -19.38
C GLU A 284 -30.27 15.21 -19.34
N VAL A 285 -30.45 14.36 -18.32
CA VAL A 285 -29.93 12.98 -18.20
C VAL A 285 -30.32 12.15 -19.43
N SER A 286 -29.58 12.36 -20.51
CA SER A 286 -29.65 11.60 -21.74
C SER A 286 -29.04 10.25 -21.45
N ASP A 287 -29.78 9.16 -21.71
CA ASP A 287 -29.29 7.79 -21.82
C ASP A 287 -28.23 7.72 -22.95
N LYS A 288 -27.08 8.37 -22.78
CA LYS A 288 -25.99 8.34 -23.73
C LYS A 288 -25.54 6.88 -23.82
N PRO A 289 -25.65 6.24 -24.99
CA PRO A 289 -25.26 4.86 -25.14
C PRO A 289 -23.79 4.74 -24.77
N GLU A 290 -23.48 3.85 -23.83
CA GLU A 290 -22.09 3.52 -23.46
C GLU A 290 -21.21 3.45 -24.70
N THR A 291 -20.16 4.25 -24.70
CA THR A 291 -19.19 4.27 -25.79
C THR A 291 -18.57 2.89 -25.95
N PHE A 292 -18.20 2.55 -27.18
CA PHE A 292 -17.57 1.26 -27.47
C PHE A 292 -16.26 1.07 -26.67
N GLU A 293 -15.56 2.16 -26.36
CA GLU A 293 -14.33 2.20 -25.57
C GLU A 293 -14.58 1.85 -24.10
N ALA A 294 -15.61 2.43 -23.47
CA ALA A 294 -15.98 2.10 -22.08
C ALA A 294 -16.32 0.60 -21.92
N LYS A 295 -17.02 0.02 -22.91
CA LYS A 295 -17.29 -1.43 -22.93
C LYS A 295 -16.03 -2.28 -23.07
N ALA A 296 -15.09 -1.85 -23.89
CA ALA A 296 -13.83 -2.55 -24.08
C ALA A 296 -12.95 -2.48 -22.82
N ALA A 297 -12.89 -1.33 -22.16
CA ALA A 297 -12.19 -1.13 -20.89
C ALA A 297 -12.76 -2.03 -19.78
N ASN A 298 -14.08 -2.03 -19.60
CA ASN A 298 -14.76 -2.89 -18.62
C ASN A 298 -14.51 -4.38 -18.89
N LYS A 299 -14.54 -4.81 -20.16
CA LYS A 299 -14.20 -6.19 -20.52
C LYS A 299 -12.76 -6.57 -20.16
N LYS A 300 -11.80 -5.65 -20.38
CA LYS A 300 -10.39 -5.85 -20.02
C LYS A 300 -10.21 -5.94 -18.51
N GLU A 301 -10.88 -5.07 -17.76
CA GLU A 301 -10.92 -5.11 -16.29
C GLU A 301 -11.44 -6.46 -15.77
N LEU A 302 -12.62 -6.89 -16.23
CA LEU A 302 -13.21 -8.16 -15.82
C LEU A 302 -12.31 -9.36 -16.11
N GLU A 303 -11.57 -9.32 -17.23
CA GLU A 303 -10.61 -10.35 -17.58
C GLU A 303 -9.42 -10.36 -16.61
N MET A 304 -8.87 -9.21 -16.23
CA MET A 304 -7.77 -9.13 -15.25
C MET A 304 -8.22 -9.64 -13.88
N VAL A 305 -9.41 -9.25 -13.39
CA VAL A 305 -10.00 -9.78 -12.15
C VAL A 305 -10.17 -11.31 -12.21
N ARG A 306 -10.63 -11.83 -13.36
CA ARG A 306 -10.80 -13.28 -13.58
C ARG A 306 -9.46 -14.02 -13.53
N ILE A 307 -8.44 -13.47 -14.19
CA ILE A 307 -7.07 -14.01 -14.16
C ILE A 307 -6.57 -14.00 -12.71
N ALA A 308 -6.70 -12.88 -12.00
CA ALA A 308 -6.25 -12.73 -10.62
C ALA A 308 -6.92 -13.75 -9.68
N THR A 309 -8.25 -13.84 -9.72
CA THR A 309 -9.03 -14.79 -8.91
C THR A 309 -8.59 -16.23 -9.16
N THR A 310 -8.40 -16.59 -10.44
CA THR A 310 -8.02 -17.96 -10.84
C THR A 310 -6.60 -18.29 -10.38
N ALA A 311 -5.66 -17.37 -10.58
CA ALA A 311 -4.27 -17.56 -10.20
C ALA A 311 -4.13 -17.66 -8.67
N ILE A 312 -4.70 -16.72 -7.91
CA ILE A 312 -4.70 -16.75 -6.44
C ILE A 312 -5.31 -18.06 -5.91
N ALA A 313 -6.44 -18.51 -6.45
CA ALA A 313 -7.05 -19.77 -6.02
C ALA A 313 -6.14 -20.99 -6.24
N LYS A 314 -5.46 -21.07 -7.39
CA LYS A 314 -4.45 -22.12 -7.66
C LYS A 314 -3.25 -22.02 -6.71
N GLY A 315 -2.80 -20.80 -6.43
CA GLY A 315 -1.70 -20.52 -5.51
C GLY A 315 -2.00 -20.99 -4.09
N LEU A 316 -3.23 -20.75 -3.62
CA LEU A 316 -3.70 -21.13 -2.28
C LEU A 316 -3.75 -22.63 -2.11
N GLU A 317 -4.27 -23.36 -3.10
CA GLU A 317 -4.33 -24.82 -3.04
C GLU A 317 -2.93 -25.44 -2.93
N SER A 318 -1.91 -24.78 -3.49
CA SER A 318 -0.52 -25.24 -3.44
C SER A 318 0.13 -25.09 -2.06
N VAL A 319 -0.30 -24.12 -1.23
CA VAL A 319 0.21 -23.90 0.13
C VAL A 319 -0.75 -24.36 1.23
N LYS A 320 -1.91 -24.94 0.88
CA LYS A 320 -2.96 -25.34 1.82
C LYS A 320 -2.52 -26.28 2.94
N SER A 321 -1.38 -26.96 2.80
CA SER A 321 -0.81 -27.79 3.87
C SER A 321 0.05 -27.02 4.88
N ASP A 322 0.50 -25.81 4.54
CA ASP A 322 1.31 -24.93 5.38
C ASP A 322 0.39 -23.85 5.98
N LYS A 323 0.11 -23.96 7.29
CA LYS A 323 -0.85 -23.09 7.98
C LYS A 323 -0.50 -21.62 7.81
N ASP A 324 0.73 -21.25 8.14
CA ASP A 324 1.13 -19.86 8.23
C ASP A 324 1.18 -19.24 6.82
N ALA A 325 1.69 -19.97 5.84
CA ALA A 325 1.69 -19.53 4.45
C ALA A 325 0.27 -19.40 3.86
N TYR A 326 -0.62 -20.35 4.13
CA TYR A 326 -1.99 -20.33 3.62
C TYR A 326 -2.79 -19.16 4.22
N VAL A 327 -2.71 -18.97 5.54
CA VAL A 327 -3.40 -17.87 6.23
C VAL A 327 -2.91 -16.52 5.72
N LEU A 328 -1.58 -16.31 5.69
CA LEU A 328 -0.99 -15.06 5.20
C LEU A 328 -1.42 -14.76 3.75
N GLN A 329 -1.43 -15.77 2.89
CA GLN A 329 -1.84 -15.63 1.50
C GLN A 329 -3.35 -15.36 1.34
N CYS A 330 -4.21 -15.93 2.19
CA CYS A 330 -5.63 -15.61 2.21
C CYS A 330 -5.88 -14.16 2.67
N ILE A 331 -5.17 -13.69 3.70
CA ILE A 331 -5.26 -12.30 4.18
C ILE A 331 -4.79 -11.35 3.07
N THR A 332 -3.63 -11.63 2.45
CA THR A 332 -3.10 -10.84 1.33
C THR A 332 -4.09 -10.80 0.16
N ALA A 333 -4.68 -11.94 -0.23
CA ALA A 333 -5.69 -11.99 -1.27
C ALA A 333 -6.93 -11.15 -0.90
N ALA A 334 -7.41 -11.28 0.34
CA ALA A 334 -8.55 -10.50 0.81
C ALA A 334 -8.27 -8.99 0.75
N ARG A 335 -7.06 -8.56 1.15
CA ARG A 335 -6.62 -7.16 1.05
C ARG A 335 -6.70 -6.65 -0.39
N LEU A 336 -6.10 -7.38 -1.35
CA LEU A 336 -6.09 -6.99 -2.76
C LEU A 336 -7.51 -6.80 -3.33
N PHE A 337 -8.44 -7.70 -3.01
CA PHE A 337 -9.82 -7.58 -3.47
C PHE A 337 -10.61 -6.49 -2.74
N ARG A 338 -10.33 -6.25 -1.45
CA ARG A 338 -10.90 -5.15 -0.67
C ARG A 338 -10.45 -3.81 -1.24
N ASP A 339 -9.15 -3.62 -1.46
CA ASP A 339 -8.57 -2.36 -1.97
C ASP A 339 -9.15 -2.04 -3.35
N TYR A 340 -9.22 -3.02 -4.24
CA TYR A 340 -9.85 -2.85 -5.55
C TYR A 340 -11.35 -2.53 -5.47
N ALA A 341 -12.09 -3.16 -4.54
CA ALA A 341 -13.50 -2.83 -4.33
C ALA A 341 -13.71 -1.39 -3.85
N VAL A 342 -12.79 -0.86 -3.03
CA VAL A 342 -12.80 0.55 -2.59
C VAL A 342 -12.55 1.49 -3.76
N LEU A 343 -11.58 1.20 -4.63
CA LEU A 343 -11.35 2.00 -5.85
C LEU A 343 -12.59 2.01 -6.76
N GLN A 344 -13.27 0.86 -6.91
CA GLN A 344 -14.53 0.79 -7.65
C GLN A 344 -15.65 1.59 -6.99
N ARG A 345 -15.70 1.65 -5.66
CA ARG A 345 -16.68 2.46 -4.92
C ARG A 345 -16.47 3.95 -5.18
N ASN A 346 -15.24 4.44 -5.11
CA ASN A 346 -14.95 5.86 -5.30
C ASN A 346 -15.39 6.34 -6.71
N ARG A 347 -15.17 5.52 -7.74
CA ARG A 347 -15.65 5.82 -9.10
C ARG A 347 -17.16 5.83 -9.28
N ARG A 348 -17.93 5.24 -8.36
CA ARG A 348 -19.40 5.27 -8.43
C ARG A 348 -19.93 6.71 -8.28
N GLY A 349 -19.21 7.58 -7.56
CA GLY A 349 -19.54 9.00 -7.44
C GLY A 349 -19.68 9.69 -8.79
N HIS A 350 -18.86 9.31 -9.77
CA HIS A 350 -18.84 9.86 -11.13
C HIS A 350 -19.87 9.23 -12.09
N GLY A 351 -20.95 8.64 -11.56
CA GLY A 351 -22.08 8.20 -12.37
C GLY A 351 -21.88 6.90 -13.18
N ASN A 352 -20.88 6.07 -12.89
CA ASN A 352 -20.68 4.79 -13.59
C ASN A 352 -21.54 3.64 -12.99
N PRO A 353 -22.64 3.21 -13.65
CA PRO A 353 -23.54 2.21 -13.10
C PRO A 353 -22.93 0.80 -13.05
N HIS A 354 -21.90 0.51 -13.86
CA HIS A 354 -21.27 -0.81 -13.92
C HIS A 354 -20.32 -1.08 -12.75
N ALA A 355 -19.76 -0.03 -12.14
CA ALA A 355 -18.98 -0.13 -10.92
C ALA A 355 -19.77 -0.85 -9.80
N SER A 356 -21.09 -0.66 -9.78
CA SER A 356 -21.98 -1.21 -8.73
C SER A 356 -22.12 -2.75 -8.70
N LYS A 357 -21.89 -3.48 -9.78
CA LYS A 357 -21.97 -4.96 -9.72
C LYS A 357 -20.64 -5.62 -9.39
N ASN A 358 -19.55 -5.01 -9.85
CA ASN A 358 -18.22 -5.57 -9.69
C ASN A 358 -17.70 -5.33 -8.26
N PHE A 359 -17.95 -4.16 -7.68
CA PHE A 359 -17.45 -3.82 -6.33
C PHE A 359 -17.98 -4.81 -5.26
N ARG A 360 -19.29 -5.14 -5.28
CA ARG A 360 -19.89 -6.11 -4.34
C ARG A 360 -19.24 -7.48 -4.47
N LYS A 361 -19.05 -7.95 -5.70
CA LYS A 361 -18.42 -9.26 -5.97
C LYS A 361 -16.97 -9.29 -5.48
N SER A 362 -16.25 -8.18 -5.57
CA SER A 362 -14.89 -8.05 -5.03
C SER A 362 -14.88 -8.17 -3.50
N PHE A 363 -15.77 -7.48 -2.78
CA PHE A 363 -15.91 -7.66 -1.31
C PHE A 363 -16.32 -9.09 -0.91
N GLU A 364 -17.29 -9.69 -1.62
CA GLU A 364 -17.68 -11.10 -1.41
C GLU A 364 -16.49 -12.05 -1.62
N THR A 365 -15.65 -11.77 -2.61
CA THR A 365 -14.44 -12.54 -2.89
C THR A 365 -13.41 -12.38 -1.78
N ALA A 366 -13.20 -11.17 -1.27
CA ALA A 366 -12.33 -10.92 -0.11
C ALA A 366 -12.79 -11.70 1.13
N GLN A 367 -14.09 -11.60 1.46
CA GLN A 367 -14.67 -12.35 2.58
C GLN A 367 -14.55 -13.87 2.41
N LYS A 368 -14.67 -14.37 1.18
CA LYS A 368 -14.50 -15.79 0.88
C LYS A 368 -13.09 -16.27 1.20
N TYR A 369 -12.04 -15.49 0.92
CA TYR A 369 -10.67 -15.86 1.28
C TYR A 369 -10.46 -15.87 2.79
N LEU A 370 -10.94 -14.86 3.52
CA LEU A 370 -10.88 -14.84 4.98
C LEU A 370 -11.66 -16.03 5.60
N SER A 371 -12.85 -16.32 5.08
CA SER A 371 -13.66 -17.46 5.53
C SER A 371 -12.99 -18.81 5.21
N SER A 372 -12.24 -18.88 4.11
CA SER A 372 -11.47 -20.07 3.74
C SER A 372 -10.29 -20.29 4.71
N ALA A 373 -9.58 -19.23 5.10
CA ALA A 373 -8.55 -19.29 6.14
C ALA A 373 -9.13 -19.75 7.48
N GLU A 374 -10.21 -19.11 7.94
CA GLU A 374 -10.84 -19.39 9.23
C GLU A 374 -11.43 -20.81 9.30
N SER A 375 -12.04 -21.29 8.21
CA SER A 375 -12.59 -22.65 8.14
C SER A 375 -11.51 -23.74 8.07
N GLN A 376 -10.41 -23.48 7.35
CA GLN A 376 -9.28 -24.42 7.26
C GLN A 376 -8.46 -24.43 8.57
N TYR A 377 -8.32 -23.27 9.21
CA TYR A 377 -7.54 -23.06 10.43
C TYR A 377 -8.32 -22.16 11.40
N PRO A 378 -9.06 -22.75 12.35
CA PRO A 378 -9.88 -22.00 13.30
C PRO A 378 -9.06 -20.96 14.08
N ASN A 379 -9.65 -19.79 14.23
CA ASN A 379 -9.10 -18.59 14.83
C ASN A 379 -7.89 -17.99 14.09
N SER A 380 -7.68 -18.30 12.81
CA SER A 380 -6.60 -17.66 12.05
C SER A 380 -6.92 -16.20 11.73
N VAL A 381 -8.18 -15.89 11.43
CA VAL A 381 -8.64 -14.52 11.15
C VAL A 381 -8.91 -13.77 12.44
N SER A 382 -9.54 -14.40 13.44
CA SER A 382 -9.91 -13.70 14.68
C SER A 382 -8.72 -13.31 15.57
N PHE A 383 -7.53 -13.87 15.34
CA PHE A 383 -6.32 -13.46 16.06
C PHE A 383 -5.53 -12.37 15.36
N ASP A 384 -5.76 -12.15 14.07
CA ASP A 384 -4.99 -11.24 13.24
C ASP A 384 -5.73 -9.89 13.09
N THR A 385 -5.07 -8.81 13.52
CA THR A 385 -5.66 -7.45 13.54
C THR A 385 -6.04 -6.99 12.15
N GLU A 386 -5.19 -7.27 11.16
CA GLU A 386 -5.40 -6.85 9.78
C GLU A 386 -6.54 -7.63 9.13
N ALA A 387 -6.59 -8.94 9.34
CA ALA A 387 -7.67 -9.79 8.84
C ALA A 387 -9.05 -9.36 9.39
N LEU A 388 -9.10 -8.94 10.66
CA LEU A 388 -10.29 -8.36 11.28
C LEU A 388 -10.66 -7.02 10.62
N ALA A 389 -9.70 -6.11 10.45
CA ALA A 389 -9.91 -4.83 9.79
C ALA A 389 -10.45 -4.99 8.35
N ILE A 390 -9.87 -5.91 7.57
CA ILE A 390 -10.33 -6.23 6.21
C ILE A 390 -11.75 -6.79 6.24
N ARG A 391 -12.07 -7.71 7.15
CA ARG A 391 -13.43 -8.27 7.29
C ARG A 391 -14.43 -7.18 7.63
N GLY A 392 -14.12 -6.33 8.62
CA GLY A 392 -14.97 -5.22 9.04
C GLY A 392 -15.25 -4.26 7.90
N SER A 393 -14.20 -3.86 7.18
CA SER A 393 -14.30 -2.98 6.01
C SER A 393 -15.18 -3.59 4.90
N CYS A 394 -15.02 -4.87 4.59
CA CYS A 394 -15.85 -5.54 3.59
C CYS A 394 -17.33 -5.56 3.99
N LEU A 395 -17.64 -5.82 5.27
CA LEU A 395 -19.01 -5.86 5.78
C LEU A 395 -19.65 -4.47 5.77
N PHE A 396 -18.93 -3.46 6.26
CA PHE A 396 -19.38 -2.06 6.26
C PHE A 396 -19.74 -1.57 4.85
N TYR A 397 -18.83 -1.69 3.88
CA TYR A 397 -19.09 -1.20 2.53
C TYR A 397 -20.19 -1.96 1.78
N MET A 398 -20.39 -3.25 2.08
CA MET A 398 -21.55 -3.98 1.55
C MET A 398 -22.86 -3.50 2.17
N ALA A 399 -22.88 -3.25 3.48
CA ALA A 399 -24.03 -2.70 4.18
C ALA A 399 -24.41 -1.31 3.65
N GLU A 400 -23.43 -0.41 3.51
CA GLU A 400 -23.58 0.92 2.89
C GLU A 400 -24.13 0.84 1.46
N HIS A 401 -23.66 -0.10 0.66
CA HIS A 401 -24.22 -0.25 -0.68
C HIS A 401 -25.69 -0.70 -0.66
N LEU A 402 -26.06 -1.57 0.26
CA LEU A 402 -27.43 -2.07 0.39
C LEU A 402 -28.39 -0.97 0.88
N THR A 403 -27.95 -0.04 1.74
CA THR A 403 -28.76 1.12 2.15
C THR A 403 -29.01 2.09 1.00
N ALA A 404 -28.04 2.26 0.10
CA ALA A 404 -28.20 3.11 -1.10
C ALA A 404 -29.10 2.51 -2.20
N GLY A 405 -29.53 1.25 -2.08
CA GLY A 405 -30.33 0.54 -3.09
C GLY A 405 -31.84 0.81 -2.99
N LYS A 406 -32.54 0.82 -4.15
CA LYS A 406 -34.02 0.85 -4.18
C LYS A 406 -34.58 -0.46 -3.59
N GLY A 407 -35.25 -0.39 -2.44
CA GLY A 407 -35.77 -1.56 -1.71
C GLY A 407 -34.99 -1.91 -0.44
N SER A 408 -34.43 -0.91 0.25
CA SER A 408 -33.70 -1.06 1.51
C SER A 408 -34.50 -1.77 2.59
N ASP A 409 -35.82 -1.55 2.65
CA ASP A 409 -36.70 -2.02 3.73
C ASP A 409 -36.67 -3.55 3.89
N ASP A 410 -36.59 -4.31 2.79
CA ASP A 410 -36.52 -5.78 2.83
C ASP A 410 -35.15 -6.29 3.32
N ASN A 411 -34.12 -5.43 3.30
CA ASN A 411 -32.74 -5.78 3.63
C ASN A 411 -32.26 -5.23 4.99
N VAL A 412 -33.06 -4.41 5.69
CA VAL A 412 -32.65 -3.74 6.95
C VAL A 412 -32.06 -4.74 7.97
N ALA A 413 -32.70 -5.90 8.15
CA ALA A 413 -32.18 -6.92 9.07
C ALA A 413 -30.82 -7.50 8.66
N THR A 414 -30.55 -7.63 7.35
CA THR A 414 -29.23 -8.05 6.85
C THR A 414 -28.20 -6.94 7.02
N ILE A 415 -28.58 -5.69 6.73
CA ILE A 415 -27.70 -4.51 6.87
C ILE A 415 -27.27 -4.35 8.34
N ILE A 416 -28.22 -4.36 9.29
CA ILE A 416 -27.94 -4.28 10.73
C ILE A 416 -27.01 -5.42 11.19
N LYS A 417 -27.24 -6.63 10.69
CA LYS A 417 -26.39 -7.79 11.02
C LYS A 417 -24.96 -7.57 10.53
N ASP A 418 -24.79 -7.16 9.27
CA ASP A 418 -23.47 -6.93 8.67
C ASP A 418 -22.73 -5.78 9.38
N LEU A 419 -23.44 -4.71 9.76
CA LEU A 419 -22.87 -3.60 10.56
C LEU A 419 -22.44 -4.05 11.96
N THR A 420 -23.28 -4.80 12.67
CA THR A 420 -22.92 -5.34 13.99
C THR A 420 -21.67 -6.22 13.94
N GLU A 421 -21.54 -7.05 12.90
CA GLU A 421 -20.34 -7.87 12.69
C GLU A 421 -19.13 -7.01 12.30
N ALA A 422 -19.32 -5.98 11.47
CA ALA A 422 -18.26 -5.03 11.11
C ALA A 422 -17.70 -4.31 12.35
N GLU A 423 -18.57 -3.75 13.18
CA GLU A 423 -18.21 -3.09 14.44
C GLU A 423 -17.43 -4.03 15.36
N THR A 424 -17.89 -5.27 15.52
CA THR A 424 -17.20 -6.27 16.35
C THR A 424 -15.77 -6.53 15.83
N CYS A 425 -15.61 -6.60 14.51
CA CYS A 425 -14.29 -6.77 13.89
C CYS A 425 -13.39 -5.56 14.17
N PHE A 426 -13.88 -4.33 13.97
CA PHE A 426 -13.09 -3.12 14.19
C PHE A 426 -12.73 -2.92 15.66
N ARG A 427 -13.68 -3.06 16.60
CA ARG A 427 -13.41 -2.96 18.05
C ARG A 427 -12.33 -3.96 18.47
N THR A 428 -12.41 -5.20 17.99
CA THR A 428 -11.41 -6.23 18.31
C THR A 428 -10.04 -5.92 17.70
N ALA A 429 -10.00 -5.39 16.47
CA ALA A 429 -8.77 -4.97 15.80
C ALA A 429 -8.09 -3.82 16.57
N ILE A 430 -8.85 -2.78 16.91
CA ILE A 430 -8.37 -1.62 17.67
C ILE A 430 -7.85 -2.05 19.04
N GLU A 431 -8.62 -2.85 19.80
CA GLU A 431 -8.20 -3.33 21.11
C GLU A 431 -6.88 -4.13 21.05
N LYS A 432 -6.69 -4.96 20.02
CA LYS A 432 -5.45 -5.71 19.81
C LYS A 432 -4.28 -4.80 19.49
N ALA A 433 -4.47 -3.82 18.60
CA ALA A 433 -3.46 -2.85 18.23
C ALA A 433 -3.02 -2.01 19.44
N GLU A 434 -3.97 -1.51 20.24
CA GLU A 434 -3.68 -0.75 21.46
C GLU A 434 -2.95 -1.58 22.52
N LYS A 435 -3.36 -2.84 22.71
CA LYS A 435 -2.65 -3.76 23.61
C LYS A 435 -1.22 -4.04 23.16
N SER A 436 -1.01 -4.19 21.85
CA SER A 436 0.33 -4.34 21.27
C SER A 436 1.18 -3.12 21.58
N ALA A 437 0.68 -1.91 21.29
CA ALA A 437 1.37 -0.64 21.56
C ALA A 437 1.67 -0.44 23.06
N ALA A 438 0.71 -0.72 23.94
CA ALA A 438 0.88 -0.61 25.39
C ALA A 438 1.93 -1.59 25.95
N SER A 439 2.18 -2.70 25.25
CA SER A 439 3.23 -3.67 25.60
C SER A 439 4.61 -3.35 25.00
N GLY A 440 4.77 -2.19 24.38
CA GLY A 440 6.00 -1.78 23.68
C GLY A 440 6.15 -2.41 22.29
N GLY A 441 5.07 -2.97 21.74
CA GLY A 441 5.01 -3.39 20.34
C GLY A 441 4.93 -2.18 19.40
N PRO A 442 5.14 -2.40 18.08
CA PRO A 442 4.99 -1.34 17.10
C PRO A 442 3.56 -0.78 17.14
N LYS A 443 3.42 0.55 17.02
CA LYS A 443 2.12 1.20 16.79
C LYS A 443 1.58 0.66 15.46
N ASP A 444 0.36 0.13 15.47
CA ASP A 444 -0.28 -0.34 14.25
C ASP A 444 -0.74 0.88 13.43
N PRO A 445 -0.25 1.08 12.19
CA PRO A 445 -0.55 2.26 11.39
C PRO A 445 -2.04 2.32 10.98
N HIS A 446 -2.79 1.23 11.09
CA HIS A 446 -4.19 1.16 10.69
C HIS A 446 -5.18 1.50 11.80
N VAL A 447 -4.72 1.86 13.01
CA VAL A 447 -5.63 2.18 14.14
C VAL A 447 -6.53 3.36 13.80
N VAL A 448 -5.98 4.43 13.24
CA VAL A 448 -6.73 5.63 12.83
C VAL A 448 -7.80 5.27 11.81
N GLN A 449 -7.41 4.55 10.74
CA GLN A 449 -8.34 4.09 9.72
C GLN A 449 -9.44 3.18 10.28
N ASN A 450 -9.12 2.29 11.22
CA ASN A 450 -10.09 1.40 11.85
C ASN A 450 -11.07 2.16 12.77
N LEU A 451 -10.60 3.19 13.48
CA LEU A 451 -11.45 4.08 14.29
C LEU A 451 -12.39 4.88 13.40
N HIS A 452 -11.88 5.43 12.29
CA HIS A 452 -12.67 6.14 11.31
C HIS A 452 -13.79 5.24 10.73
N LEU A 453 -13.42 4.05 10.22
CA LEU A 453 -14.40 3.11 9.67
C LEU A 453 -15.39 2.58 10.71
N LEU A 454 -14.97 2.43 11.98
CA LEU A 454 -15.88 2.09 13.07
C LEU A 454 -16.89 3.23 13.32
N GLY A 455 -16.43 4.48 13.35
CA GLY A 455 -17.29 5.66 13.45
C GLY A 455 -18.33 5.71 12.33
N GLN A 456 -17.90 5.55 11.07
CA GLN A 456 -18.80 5.51 9.92
C GLN A 456 -19.81 4.35 9.99
N ALA A 457 -19.38 3.15 10.42
CA ALA A 457 -20.27 2.00 10.58
C ALA A 457 -21.34 2.25 11.66
N LEU A 458 -20.96 2.85 12.79
CA LEU A 458 -21.87 3.21 13.88
C LEU A 458 -22.86 4.31 13.47
N LEU A 459 -22.42 5.34 12.73
CA LEU A 459 -23.31 6.37 12.16
C LEU A 459 -24.34 5.74 11.23
N LEU A 460 -23.90 4.90 10.28
CA LEU A 460 -24.80 4.22 9.37
C LEU A 460 -25.80 3.32 10.12
N HIS A 461 -25.34 2.58 11.12
CA HIS A 461 -26.20 1.73 11.94
C HIS A 461 -27.24 2.56 12.70
N SER A 462 -26.83 3.67 13.33
CA SER A 462 -27.72 4.57 14.05
C SER A 462 -28.85 5.12 13.17
N SER A 463 -28.56 5.37 11.88
CA SER A 463 -29.53 5.94 10.94
C SER A 463 -30.62 4.98 10.47
N ILE A 464 -30.42 3.67 10.65
CA ILE A 464 -31.35 2.62 10.18
C ILE A 464 -31.96 1.78 11.31
N ASP A 465 -31.42 1.86 12.53
CA ASP A 465 -31.93 1.11 13.67
C ASP A 465 -33.31 1.66 14.11
N PRO A 466 -34.33 0.80 14.30
CA PRO A 466 -35.65 1.25 14.72
C PRO A 466 -35.76 1.59 16.22
N ASP A 467 -34.80 1.22 17.06
CA ASP A 467 -34.79 1.53 18.50
C ASP A 467 -34.02 2.84 18.77
N GLU A 468 -34.77 3.91 19.06
CA GLU A 468 -34.20 5.24 19.36
C GLU A 468 -33.14 5.22 20.47
N THR A 469 -33.25 4.32 21.45
CA THR A 469 -32.26 4.22 22.54
C THR A 469 -30.93 3.68 22.01
N VAL A 470 -31.01 2.70 21.11
CA VAL A 470 -29.85 2.14 20.42
C VAL A 470 -29.26 3.19 19.47
N THR A 471 -30.10 3.89 18.70
CA THR A 471 -29.68 4.98 17.80
C THR A 471 -28.84 6.04 18.51
N VAL A 472 -29.31 6.59 19.63
CA VAL A 472 -28.56 7.62 20.38
C VAL A 472 -27.23 7.07 20.90
N THR A 473 -27.24 5.84 21.43
CA THR A 473 -26.02 5.20 21.95
C THR A 473 -24.98 4.98 20.85
N LEU A 474 -25.41 4.49 19.68
CA LEU A 474 -24.54 4.27 18.53
C LEU A 474 -23.97 5.59 18.00
N PHE A 475 -24.79 6.65 17.94
CA PHE A 475 -24.35 7.97 17.51
C PHE A 475 -23.29 8.55 18.44
N ASP A 476 -23.51 8.53 19.76
CA ASP A 476 -22.53 9.01 20.75
C ASP A 476 -21.20 8.23 20.66
N GLU A 477 -21.27 6.90 20.47
CA GLU A 477 -20.08 6.07 20.29
C GLU A 477 -19.36 6.39 18.97
N ALA A 478 -20.10 6.67 17.90
CA ALA A 478 -19.53 7.05 16.62
C ALA A 478 -18.72 8.34 16.71
N VAL A 479 -19.28 9.37 17.34
CA VAL A 479 -18.60 10.66 17.60
C VAL A 479 -17.32 10.45 18.40
N SER A 480 -17.38 9.62 19.45
CA SER A 480 -16.20 9.28 20.26
C SER A 480 -15.09 8.62 19.43
N CYS A 481 -15.45 7.71 18.51
CA CYS A 481 -14.49 7.06 17.62
C CYS A 481 -13.85 8.04 16.64
N LEU A 482 -14.65 8.93 16.03
CA LEU A 482 -14.16 9.93 15.06
C LEU A 482 -13.27 10.98 15.73
N ARG A 483 -13.65 11.50 16.90
CA ARG A 483 -12.80 12.40 17.70
C ARG A 483 -11.45 11.75 18.02
N LYS A 484 -11.46 10.49 18.44
CA LYS A 484 -10.23 9.75 18.72
C LYS A 484 -9.39 9.50 17.46
N ALA A 485 -10.01 9.27 16.30
CA ALA A 485 -9.29 9.17 15.04
C ALA A 485 -8.58 10.49 14.71
N PHE A 486 -9.29 11.63 14.82
CA PHE A 486 -8.74 12.97 14.62
C PHE A 486 -7.62 13.32 15.63
N GLU A 487 -7.78 12.98 16.91
CA GLU A 487 -6.74 13.19 17.92
C GLU A 487 -5.44 12.43 17.61
N LEU A 488 -5.54 11.27 16.96
CA LEU A 488 -4.39 10.47 16.56
C LEU A 488 -3.76 10.93 15.24
N ASP A 489 -4.55 11.57 14.38
CA ASP A 489 -4.14 12.05 13.05
C ASP A 489 -4.93 13.34 12.69
N PRO A 490 -4.49 14.51 13.19
CA PRO A 490 -5.20 15.78 12.97
C PRO A 490 -5.15 16.26 11.52
N ASP A 491 -4.21 15.74 10.71
CA ASP A 491 -4.07 16.09 9.29
C ASP A 491 -5.05 15.28 8.40
N ASN A 492 -5.95 14.49 9.00
CA ASN A 492 -6.93 13.69 8.29
C ASN A 492 -8.17 14.52 7.92
N GLU A 493 -8.08 15.22 6.78
CA GLU A 493 -9.13 16.10 6.25
C GLU A 493 -10.51 15.42 6.18
N GLU A 494 -10.59 14.14 5.79
CA GLU A 494 -11.88 13.42 5.73
C GLU A 494 -12.55 13.28 7.10
N VAL A 495 -11.78 13.03 8.16
CA VAL A 495 -12.33 12.92 9.53
C VAL A 495 -12.70 14.30 10.07
N GLU A 496 -11.87 15.31 9.80
CA GLU A 496 -12.13 16.71 10.18
C GLU A 496 -13.44 17.19 9.57
N GLU A 497 -13.60 17.10 8.24
CA GLU A 497 -14.81 17.48 7.51
C GLU A 497 -16.05 16.77 8.04
N GLN A 498 -15.96 15.47 8.36
CA GLN A 498 -17.08 14.73 8.94
C GLN A 498 -17.48 15.26 10.32
N LEU A 499 -16.51 15.60 11.17
CA LEU A 499 -16.76 16.17 12.49
C LEU A 499 -17.35 17.59 12.41
N GLU A 500 -16.87 18.41 11.47
CA GLU A 500 -17.42 19.74 11.18
C GLU A 500 -18.86 19.67 10.65
N GLN A 501 -19.15 18.77 9.69
CA GLN A 501 -20.49 18.55 9.16
C GLN A 501 -21.51 18.14 10.22
N MET A 502 -21.05 17.50 11.30
CA MET A 502 -21.87 17.14 12.45
C MET A 502 -21.98 18.25 13.52
N GLY A 503 -21.29 19.39 13.35
CA GLY A 503 -21.24 20.47 14.34
C GLY A 503 -20.50 20.08 15.62
N ILE A 504 -19.48 19.23 15.50
CA ILE A 504 -18.70 18.70 16.64
C ILE A 504 -17.41 19.49 16.83
N LEU A 505 -16.82 19.93 15.71
CA LEU A 505 -15.75 20.92 15.64
C LEU A 505 -16.42 22.24 15.22
N ASP A 506 -16.95 23.00 16.18
CA ASP A 506 -17.44 24.34 15.88
C ASP A 506 -16.22 25.25 15.65
N GLU A 507 -16.18 25.94 14.51
CA GLU A 507 -15.16 26.94 14.16
C GLU A 507 -15.13 28.15 15.12
N GLU A 508 -16.14 28.29 15.98
CA GLU A 508 -16.49 29.55 16.66
C GLU A 508 -16.01 29.68 18.12
N ASP A 509 -15.51 28.61 18.76
CA ASP A 509 -14.99 28.69 20.15
C ASP A 509 -13.70 29.53 20.30
N ASN A 510 -13.17 30.07 19.19
CA ASN A 510 -11.96 30.90 19.17
C ASN A 510 -12.20 32.40 18.91
N ASN A 511 -13.47 32.87 18.83
CA ASN A 511 -13.74 34.30 18.55
C ASN A 511 -14.77 35.00 19.45
N GLU A 512 -15.38 34.32 20.42
CA GLU A 512 -16.19 34.96 21.47
C GLU A 512 -15.40 35.21 22.77
N SER A 513 -14.17 35.71 22.66
CA SER A 513 -13.73 36.68 23.67
C SER A 513 -14.51 37.97 23.39
N GLU A 514 -15.79 37.95 23.74
CA GLU A 514 -16.59 39.16 23.93
C GLU A 514 -15.77 40.06 24.85
N ASP A 515 -15.13 41.03 24.20
CA ASP A 515 -14.83 42.34 24.74
C ASP A 515 -16.14 42.83 25.34
N LEU A 516 -16.41 42.42 26.59
CA LEU A 516 -17.39 42.99 27.47
C LEU A 516 -16.92 44.42 27.71
N GLY A 517 -17.22 45.26 26.71
CA GLY A 517 -17.03 46.68 26.70
C GLY A 517 -17.61 47.17 28.01
N SER A 518 -16.70 47.53 28.91
CA SER A 518 -17.04 48.16 30.17
C SER A 518 -17.74 49.47 29.83
N GLU A 519 -19.07 49.44 29.76
CA GLU A 519 -19.90 50.64 29.85
C GLU A 519 -19.65 51.22 31.25
N SER A 520 -18.57 51.99 31.39
CA SER A 520 -18.37 52.84 32.54
C SER A 520 -19.46 53.91 32.47
N GLU A 521 -20.49 53.74 33.30
CA GLU A 521 -21.49 54.76 33.60
C GLU A 521 -20.77 56.04 34.06
N GLY A 522 -20.54 56.93 33.11
CA GLY A 522 -20.04 58.28 33.34
C GLY A 522 -21.15 59.11 33.98
N ASP A 523 -21.11 59.18 35.31
CA ASP A 523 -21.24 60.39 36.12
C ASP A 523 -21.98 61.57 35.45
N MET A 524 -23.29 61.66 35.69
CA MET A 524 -24.03 62.91 35.52
C MET A 524 -24.09 63.64 36.86
N SER A 525 -23.13 64.53 37.09
CA SER A 525 -23.19 65.58 38.10
C SER A 525 -23.48 66.96 37.47
N GLU A 526 -24.52 67.60 38.01
CA GLU A 526 -24.72 69.06 38.22
C GLU A 526 -24.52 70.05 37.05
N ASP A 527 -25.61 70.65 36.54
CA ASP A 527 -26.02 72.05 36.82
C ASP A 527 -27.34 72.45 36.11
#